data_AF-A0A7W6GKZ0-F1
#
_entry.id   AF-A0A7W6GKZ0-F1
#
_cell.length_a   1.000
_cell.length_b   1.000
_cell.length_c   1.000
_cell.angle_alpha   90.00
_cell.angle_beta   90.00
_cell.angle_gamma   90.00
#
_symmetry.space_group_name_H-M   'P 1'
#
loop_
_entity.id
_entity.type
_entity.pdbx_description
1 polymer ?
#
loop_
_entity_poly.entity_id
_entity_poly.type
_entity_poly.pdbx_seq_one_letter_code
_entity_poly.pdbx_strand_id
1 'polypeptide(L)' 'MSAPERLSCADMAEDIRRMAASKADWLETFSNGPKKRPDYEIQTQRKHLGVLQQAAEDYQRAAERPDAPEIRMRPDR' A
#
# COMPACT_ATOMS: atom_id res chain seq x y z
N MET A 1 21.35 -17.34 6.73
CA MET A 1 20.37 -16.65 5.84
C MET A 1 20.49 -15.17 6.15
N SER A 2 20.92 -14.35 5.19
CA SER A 2 20.92 -12.90 5.36
C SER A 2 19.48 -12.39 5.40
N ALA A 3 19.21 -11.35 6.20
CA ALA A 3 17.90 -10.71 6.20
C ALA A 3 17.61 -10.16 4.79
N PRO A 4 16.34 -10.20 4.33
CA PRO A 4 15.98 -9.61 3.05
C PRO A 4 16.33 -8.11 3.03
N GLU A 5 16.83 -7.64 1.90
CA GLU A 5 17.10 -6.21 1.70
C GLU A 5 15.80 -5.42 1.86
N ARG A 6 15.90 -4.23 2.48
CA ARG A 6 14.75 -3.34 2.63
C ARG A 6 14.44 -2.69 1.29
N LEU A 7 13.19 -2.78 0.86
CA LEU A 7 12.68 -2.09 -0.31
C LEU A 7 12.58 -0.58 -0.05
N SER A 8 12.72 0.22 -1.11
CA SER A 8 12.45 1.67 -1.03
C SER A 8 10.97 1.93 -0.78
N CYS A 9 10.61 3.11 -0.26
CA CYS A 9 9.20 3.46 -0.08
C CYS A 9 8.43 3.48 -1.42
N ALA A 10 9.11 3.84 -2.52
CA ALA A 10 8.52 3.82 -3.85
C ALA A 10 8.21 2.38 -4.31
N ASP A 11 9.15 1.46 -4.14
CA ASP A 11 8.96 0.05 -4.50
C ASP A 11 7.88 -0.61 -3.63
N MET A 12 7.88 -0.31 -2.32
CA MET A 12 6.83 -0.76 -1.40
C MET A 12 5.44 -0.28 -1.85
N ALA A 13 5.31 1.00 -2.22
CA ALA A 13 4.05 1.54 -2.69
C ALA A 13 3.57 0.82 -3.97
N GLU A 14 4.47 0.61 -4.93
CA GLU A 14 4.17 -0.08 -6.18
C GLU A 14 3.72 -1.54 -5.96
N ASP A 15 4.45 -2.30 -5.15
CA ASP A 15 4.10 -3.69 -4.86
C ASP A 15 2.76 -3.80 -4.11
N ILE A 16 2.51 -2.92 -3.14
CA ILE A 16 1.25 -2.90 -2.40
C ILE A 16 0.07 -2.54 -3.35
N ARG A 17 0.26 -1.63 -4.31
CA ARG A 17 -0.76 -1.34 -5.34
C ARG A 17 -1.08 -2.57 -6.19
N ARG A 18 -0.08 -3.37 -6.57
CA ARG A 18 -0.30 -4.62 -7.32
C ARG A 18 -1.09 -5.64 -6.51
N MET A 19 -0.79 -5.75 -5.21
CA MET A 19 -1.57 -6.60 -4.29
C MET A 19 -3.02 -6.10 -4.17
N ALA A 20 -3.22 -4.78 -4.09
CA ALA A 20 -4.55 -4.18 -4.05
C ALA A 20 -5.32 -4.46 -5.34
N ALA A 21 -4.70 -4.31 -6.52
CA ALA A 21 -5.30 -4.63 -7.81
C ALA A 21 -5.75 -6.10 -7.87
N SER A 22 -4.86 -7.02 -7.48
CA SER A 22 -5.19 -8.46 -7.44
C SER A 22 -6.39 -8.77 -6.53
N LYS A 23 -6.53 -8.04 -5.40
CA LYS A 23 -7.70 -8.18 -4.52
C LYS A 23 -8.96 -7.57 -5.11
N ALA A 24 -8.85 -6.45 -5.82
CA ALA A 24 -9.97 -5.84 -6.52
C ALA A 24 -10.53 -6.80 -7.58
N ASP A 25 -9.68 -7.40 -8.40
CA ASP A 25 -10.06 -8.40 -9.41
C ASP A 25 -10.75 -9.62 -8.79
N TRP A 26 -10.22 -10.08 -7.66
CA TRP A 26 -10.85 -11.15 -6.88
C TRP A 26 -12.24 -10.74 -6.42
N LEU A 27 -12.41 -9.54 -5.85
CA LEU A 27 -13.70 -9.05 -5.38
C LEU A 27 -14.70 -8.87 -6.53
N GLU A 28 -14.27 -8.40 -7.69
CA GLU A 28 -15.12 -8.30 -8.88
C GLU A 28 -15.65 -9.69 -9.28
N THR A 29 -14.78 -10.68 -9.29
CA THR A 29 -15.13 -12.06 -9.70
C THR A 29 -16.02 -12.77 -8.69
N PHE A 30 -15.78 -12.56 -7.39
CA PHE A 30 -16.30 -13.43 -6.32
C PHE A 30 -17.26 -12.73 -5.36
N SER A 31 -17.52 -11.43 -5.48
CA SER A 31 -18.47 -10.74 -4.59
C SER A 31 -19.94 -10.95 -4.97
N ASN A 32 -20.21 -11.35 -6.22
CA ASN A 32 -21.56 -11.51 -6.77
C ASN A 32 -21.61 -12.66 -7.79
N GLY A 33 -22.82 -13.00 -8.24
CA GLY A 33 -23.03 -13.96 -9.32
C GLY A 33 -22.84 -15.43 -8.90
N PRO A 34 -22.76 -16.36 -9.87
CA PRO A 34 -22.75 -17.81 -9.60
C PRO A 34 -21.46 -18.30 -8.93
N LYS A 35 -20.38 -17.51 -8.98
CA LYS A 35 -19.11 -17.80 -8.29
C LYS A 35 -19.01 -17.11 -6.93
N LYS A 36 -20.08 -16.47 -6.45
CA LYS A 36 -20.06 -15.69 -5.21
C LYS A 36 -19.51 -16.54 -4.05
N ARG A 37 -18.52 -16.00 -3.35
CA ARG A 37 -17.95 -16.57 -2.12
C ARG A 37 -18.79 -16.21 -0.90
N PRO A 38 -18.62 -16.88 0.24
CA PRO A 38 -19.32 -16.51 1.47
C PRO A 38 -19.12 -15.04 1.86
N ASP A 39 -20.16 -14.41 2.41
CA ASP A 39 -20.14 -12.98 2.71
C ASP A 39 -19.03 -12.58 3.69
N TYR A 40 -18.70 -13.44 4.66
CA TYR A 40 -17.61 -13.16 5.61
C TYR A 40 -16.24 -13.10 4.91
N GLU A 41 -16.04 -13.89 3.86
CA GLU A 41 -14.81 -13.90 3.07
C GLU A 41 -14.73 -12.62 2.23
N ILE A 42 -15.84 -12.24 1.58
CA ILE A 42 -15.95 -11.00 0.82
C ILE A 42 -15.68 -9.78 1.72
N GLN A 43 -16.27 -9.74 2.91
CA GLN A 43 -16.04 -8.66 3.89
C GLN A 43 -14.57 -8.59 4.31
N THR A 44 -13.94 -9.74 4.55
CA THR A 44 -12.52 -9.83 4.90
C THR A 44 -11.65 -9.29 3.76
N GLN A 45 -11.91 -9.68 2.51
CA GLN A 45 -11.14 -9.18 1.37
C GLN A 45 -11.36 -7.69 1.10
N ARG A 46 -12.57 -7.17 1.31
CA ARG A 46 -12.84 -5.72 1.24
C ARG A 46 -12.03 -4.95 2.28
N LYS A 47 -11.99 -5.45 3.53
CA LYS A 47 -11.15 -4.86 4.57
C LYS A 47 -9.67 -4.87 4.19
N HIS A 48 -9.17 -6.01 3.70
CA HIS A 48 -7.79 -6.11 3.25
C HIS A 48 -7.47 -5.17 2.09
N LEU A 49 -8.38 -5.01 1.12
CA LEU A 49 -8.21 -4.07 0.02
C LEU A 49 -8.04 -2.64 0.57
N GLY A 50 -8.90 -2.22 1.49
CA GLY A 50 -8.79 -0.89 2.13
C GLY A 50 -7.46 -0.69 2.86
N VAL A 51 -6.98 -1.71 3.60
CA VAL A 51 -5.66 -1.66 4.26
C VAL A 51 -4.53 -1.49 3.26
N LEU A 52 -4.53 -2.25 2.15
CA LEU A 52 -3.49 -2.14 1.13
C LEU A 52 -3.52 -0.78 0.44
N GLN A 53 -4.70 -0.25 0.13
CA GLN A 53 -4.82 1.08 -0.47
C GLN A 53 -4.24 2.16 0.46
N GLN A 54 -4.60 2.14 1.74
CA GLN A 54 -4.06 3.07 2.72
C GLN A 54 -2.54 2.94 2.86
N ALA A 55 -2.01 1.72 2.93
CA ALA A 55 -0.58 1.49 3.04
C ALA A 55 0.18 1.98 1.78
N ALA A 56 -0.36 1.75 0.59
CA ALA A 56 0.25 2.25 -0.65
C ALA A 56 0.32 3.79 -0.67
N GLU A 57 -0.74 4.47 -0.23
CA GLU A 57 -0.75 5.92 -0.10
C GLU A 57 0.28 6.41 0.91
N ASP A 58 0.39 5.76 2.07
CA ASP A 58 1.33 6.16 3.11
C ASP A 58 2.78 6.00 2.65
N TYR A 59 3.12 4.90 1.98
CA TYR A 59 4.45 4.70 1.39
C TYR A 59 4.72 5.64 0.22
N GLN A 60 3.72 5.94 -0.62
CA GLN A 60 3.87 6.95 -1.67
C GLN A 60 4.18 8.33 -1.08
N ARG A 61 3.42 8.75 -0.07
CA ARG A 61 3.68 10.02 0.65
C ARG A 61 5.07 10.03 1.28
N ALA A 62 5.52 8.91 1.82
CA ALA A 62 6.87 8.80 2.38
C ALA A 62 7.96 8.91 1.30
N ALA A 63 7.73 8.33 0.11
CA ALA A 63 8.64 8.45 -1.03
C ALA A 63 8.70 9.87 -1.60
N GLU A 64 7.60 10.61 -1.54
CA GLU A 64 7.48 11.98 -2.05
C GLU A 64 7.95 13.05 -1.05
N ARG A 65 8.13 12.70 0.23
CA ARG A 65 8.70 13.62 1.22
C ARG A 65 10.18 13.85 0.89
N PRO A 66 10.57 15.06 0.46
CA PRO A 66 11.98 15.41 0.53
C PRO A 66 12.30 15.48 2.03
N ASP A 67 13.35 14.79 2.46
CA ASP A 67 13.88 14.97 3.80
C ASP A 67 14.06 16.48 4.06
N ALA A 68 13.20 17.08 4.89
CA ALA A 68 13.36 18.43 5.36
C ALA A 68 12.83 18.50 6.81
N PRO A 69 13.64 19.01 7.73
CA PRO A 69 14.06 20.40 7.60
C PRO A 69 15.53 20.54 7.20
N GLU A 70 15.74 21.16 6.05
CA GLU A 70 16.84 22.11 5.89
C GLU A 70 16.61 23.22 6.91
N ILE A 71 17.07 23.00 8.15
CA ILE A 71 17.22 24.10 9.10
C ILE A 71 18.30 24.97 8.48
N ARG A 72 17.85 26.05 7.85
CA ARG A 72 18.64 27.19 7.39
C ARG A 72 19.89 27.32 8.24
N MET A 73 21.05 27.16 7.59
CA MET A 73 22.28 27.80 8.04
C MET A 73 21.92 29.22 8.48
N ARG A 74 22.10 29.52 9.76
CA ARG A 74 22.34 30.90 10.18
C ARG A 74 23.81 31.17 9.88
N PRO A 75 24.16 32.06 8.94
CA PRO A 75 25.49 32.62 8.96
C PRO A 75 25.60 33.56 10.17
N ASP A 76 26.74 33.46 10.84
CA ASP A 76 27.38 34.35 11.81
C ASP A 76 26.58 35.46 12.52
N ARG A 77 26.69 35.45 13.86
CA ARG A 77 27.14 36.61 14.62
C ARG A 77 27.86 36.22 15.89
#